data_AF-A0A2V6MCG7-F1
#
_entry.id   AF-A0A2V6MCG7-F1
#
_cell.length_a   1.000
_cell.length_b   1.000
_cell.length_c   1.000
_cell.angle_alpha   90.00
_cell.angle_beta   90.00
_cell.angle_gamma   90.00
#
_symmetry.space_group_name_H-M   'P 1'
#
loop_
_entity.id
_entity.type
_entity.pdbx_description
1 polymer ?
#
loop_
_entity_poly.entity_id
_entity_poly.type
_entity_poly.pdbx_seq_one_letter_code
_entity_poly.pdbx_strand_id
1 'polypeptide(L)'
;EKTGGFWTDQLNNKDQIAAYHKMAGEIWIQTGGQIDGFVQMVGTAASLRGTGEALRRRNKQVRIVAVEPSESPVLSGGQPGSHKIDGVGAGFVVPLWQESIADQIEQVSTAEAAAMAIRLAREEGLFAGTSTGGNVIAALRLAEQLGP
;
A
#
# COMPACT_ATOMS: atom_id res chain seq x y z
N GLU A 1 2.24 -20.54 -33.51
CA GLU A 1 0.79 -20.56 -33.34
C GLU A 1 0.38 -19.34 -32.50
N LYS A 2 -0.53 -18.48 -32.98
CA LYS A 2 -1.06 -17.38 -32.15
C LYS A 2 -2.23 -17.96 -31.36
N THR A 3 -2.04 -18.17 -30.06
CA THR A 3 -3.01 -18.82 -29.16
C THR A 3 -4.26 -17.99 -28.88
N GLY A 4 -4.28 -16.71 -29.28
CA GLY A 4 -5.33 -15.75 -28.89
C GLY A 4 -5.26 -15.31 -27.43
N GLY A 5 -4.21 -15.73 -26.69
CA GLY A 5 -4.02 -15.36 -25.29
C GLY A 5 -3.71 -13.87 -25.12
N PHE A 6 -4.27 -13.28 -24.06
CA PHE A 6 -4.01 -11.90 -23.65
C PHE A 6 -3.27 -11.90 -22.31
N TRP A 7 -2.02 -11.43 -22.31
CA TRP A 7 -1.24 -11.27 -21.08
C TRP A 7 -1.56 -9.89 -20.48
N THR A 8 -2.11 -9.88 -19.26
CA THR A 8 -2.54 -8.66 -18.57
C THR A 8 -1.40 -7.82 -18.00
N ASP A 9 -0.22 -8.43 -17.83
CA ASP A 9 1.04 -7.81 -17.39
C ASP A 9 0.91 -6.83 -16.22
N GLN A 10 0.28 -7.26 -15.12
CA GLN A 10 -0.07 -6.40 -13.99
C GLN A 10 1.09 -5.61 -13.36
N LEU A 11 2.34 -6.03 -13.57
CA LEU A 11 3.52 -5.32 -13.05
C LEU A 11 3.91 -4.11 -13.90
N ASN A 12 3.60 -4.12 -15.19
CA ASN A 12 3.92 -3.03 -16.12
C ASN A 12 2.68 -2.27 -16.59
N ASN A 13 1.51 -2.90 -16.54
CA ASN A 13 0.28 -2.35 -17.06
C ASN A 13 -0.18 -1.14 -16.22
N LYS A 14 -0.34 0.01 -16.89
CA LYS A 14 -0.76 1.28 -16.29
C LYS A 14 -2.28 1.46 -16.23
N ASP A 15 -3.06 0.61 -16.88
CA ASP A 15 -4.52 0.72 -16.96
C ASP A 15 -5.18 0.68 -15.58
N GLN A 16 -4.60 -0.09 -14.66
CA GLN A 16 -5.04 -0.16 -13.26
C GLN A 16 -4.96 1.18 -12.52
N ILE A 17 -4.09 2.12 -12.91
CA ILE A 17 -3.93 3.42 -12.23
C ILE A 17 -5.25 4.22 -12.29
N ALA A 18 -5.97 4.15 -13.41
CA ALA A 18 -7.25 4.84 -13.56
C ALA A 18 -8.33 4.32 -12.61
N ALA A 19 -8.29 3.04 -12.25
CA ALA A 19 -9.20 2.47 -11.25
C ALA A 19 -8.90 3.03 -9.86
N TYR A 20 -7.62 3.13 -9.48
CA TYR A 20 -7.21 3.68 -8.18
C TYR A 20 -7.42 5.20 -8.07
N HIS A 21 -7.41 5.94 -9.19
CA HIS A 21 -7.90 7.32 -9.21
C HIS A 21 -9.37 7.44 -8.77
N LYS A 22 -10.22 6.47 -9.14
CA LYS A 22 -11.62 6.44 -8.70
C LYS A 22 -11.73 6.13 -7.21
N MET A 23 -10.91 5.19 -6.72
CA MET A 23 -10.82 4.87 -5.28
C MET A 23 -10.41 6.09 -4.44
N ALA A 24 -9.44 6.89 -4.88
CA ALA A 24 -9.14 8.18 -4.24
C ALA A 24 -10.36 9.13 -4.23
N GLY A 25 -11.18 9.08 -5.29
CA GLY A 25 -12.50 9.72 -5.35
C GLY A 25 -13.39 9.34 -4.18
N GLU A 26 -13.60 8.05 -4.00
CA GLU A 26 -14.42 7.49 -2.93
C GLU A 26 -13.90 7.89 -1.55
N ILE A 27 -12.60 7.70 -1.30
CA ILE A 27 -11.95 8.07 -0.04
C ILE A 27 -12.17 9.55 0.29
N TRP A 28 -11.88 10.45 -0.65
CA TRP A 28 -12.04 11.89 -0.42
C TRP A 28 -13.48 12.30 -0.10
N ILE A 29 -14.45 11.71 -0.79
CA ILE A 29 -15.87 12.00 -0.54
C ILE A 29 -16.28 11.48 0.84
N GLN A 30 -15.90 10.24 1.16
CA GLN A 30 -16.25 9.59 2.42
C GLN A 30 -15.59 10.23 3.64
N THR A 31 -14.40 10.81 3.49
CA THR A 31 -13.74 11.58 4.56
C THR A 31 -14.15 13.05 4.60
N GLY A 32 -15.04 13.50 3.70
CA GLY A 32 -15.40 14.92 3.58
C GLY A 32 -14.20 15.82 3.26
N GLY A 33 -13.18 15.28 2.58
CA GLY A 33 -11.92 15.97 2.28
C GLY A 33 -10.95 16.10 3.45
N GLN A 34 -11.22 15.46 4.59
CA GLN A 34 -10.41 15.54 5.82
C GLN A 34 -9.45 14.36 5.98
N ILE A 35 -8.93 13.82 4.88
CA ILE A 35 -7.90 12.78 4.95
C ILE A 35 -6.53 13.44 5.11
N ASP A 36 -5.80 13.09 6.17
CA ASP A 36 -4.44 13.61 6.44
C ASP A 36 -3.35 12.64 5.96
N GLY A 37 -3.66 11.34 5.94
CA GLY A 37 -2.71 10.30 5.60
C GLY A 37 -3.33 9.14 4.84
N PHE A 38 -2.59 8.57 3.90
CA PHE A 38 -2.94 7.35 3.16
C PHE A 38 -1.78 6.36 3.25
N VAL A 39 -2.07 5.15 3.72
CA VAL A 39 -1.09 4.09 3.96
C VAL A 39 -1.42 2.88 3.10
N GLN A 40 -0.43 2.36 2.37
CA GLN A 40 -0.62 1.12 1.63
C GLN A 40 0.66 0.31 1.39
N MET A 41 0.57 -0.99 1.65
CA MET A 41 1.57 -1.98 1.30
C MET A 41 1.69 -2.14 -0.21
N VAL A 42 2.94 -2.27 -0.65
CA VAL A 42 3.29 -2.28 -2.07
C VAL A 42 3.42 -3.70 -2.60
N GLY A 43 2.51 -4.08 -3.48
CA GLY A 43 2.64 -5.18 -4.44
C GLY A 43 3.11 -4.65 -5.79
N THR A 44 2.17 -4.42 -6.72
CA THR A 44 2.48 -3.83 -8.04
C THR A 44 2.79 -2.33 -7.99
N ALA A 45 2.66 -1.67 -6.83
CA ALA A 45 2.68 -0.21 -6.60
C ALA A 45 1.52 0.59 -7.21
N ALA A 46 0.69 0.00 -8.08
CA ALA A 46 -0.36 0.76 -8.77
C ALA A 46 -1.42 1.37 -7.85
N SER A 47 -1.80 0.67 -6.77
CA SER A 47 -2.79 1.18 -5.81
C SER A 47 -2.28 2.38 -5.05
N LEU A 48 -1.10 2.26 -4.43
CA LEU A 48 -0.45 3.37 -3.74
C LEU A 48 -0.26 4.56 -4.69
N ARG A 49 0.26 4.29 -5.90
CA ARG A 49 0.51 5.30 -6.91
C ARG A 49 -0.77 6.03 -7.33
N GLY A 50 -1.75 5.31 -7.84
CA GLY A 50 -2.97 5.93 -8.35
C GLY A 50 -3.72 6.66 -7.24
N THR A 51 -3.89 6.02 -6.08
CA THR A 51 -4.60 6.66 -4.98
C THR A 51 -3.84 7.90 -4.48
N GLY A 52 -2.53 7.80 -4.26
CA GLY A 52 -1.69 8.91 -3.80
C GLY A 52 -1.62 10.08 -4.79
N GLU A 53 -1.43 9.82 -6.08
CA GLU A 53 -1.44 10.86 -7.14
C GLU A 53 -2.78 11.61 -7.18
N ALA A 54 -3.90 10.91 -7.06
CA ALA A 54 -5.23 11.54 -7.06
C ALA A 54 -5.54 12.30 -5.78
N LEU A 55 -5.16 11.78 -4.61
CA LEU A 55 -5.32 12.49 -3.33
C LEU A 55 -4.47 13.76 -3.31
N ARG A 56 -3.20 13.69 -3.73
CA ARG A 56 -2.29 14.86 -3.78
C ARG A 56 -2.72 15.94 -4.78
N ARG A 57 -3.41 15.57 -5.86
CA ARG A 57 -4.05 16.54 -6.77
C ARG A 57 -5.13 17.37 -6.09
N ARG A 58 -5.77 16.84 -5.03
CA ARG A 58 -6.79 17.55 -4.25
C ARG A 58 -6.20 18.29 -3.06
N ASN A 59 -5.31 17.65 -2.32
CA ASN A 59 -4.58 18.26 -1.22
C ASN A 59 -3.14 17.73 -1.17
N LYS A 60 -2.17 18.62 -1.41
CA LYS A 60 -0.74 18.27 -1.39
C LYS A 60 -0.20 17.93 0.01
N GLN A 61 -0.95 18.24 1.06
CA GLN A 61 -0.56 17.94 2.45
C GLN A 61 -0.87 16.51 2.87
N VAL A 62 -1.65 15.76 2.08
CA VAL A 62 -1.95 14.34 2.38
C VAL A 62 -0.65 13.55 2.35
N ARG A 63 -0.28 12.98 3.50
CA ARG A 63 0.91 12.14 3.64
C ARG A 63 0.66 10.76 3.03
N ILE A 64 1.51 10.34 2.12
CA ILE A 64 1.43 9.03 1.46
C ILE A 64 2.52 8.13 2.01
N VAL A 65 2.15 7.01 2.63
CA VAL A 65 3.10 6.05 3.22
C VAL A 65 3.04 4.74 2.45
N ALA A 66 4.17 4.39 1.85
CA ALA A 66 4.38 3.05 1.30
C ALA A 66 4.74 2.10 2.44
N VAL A 67 4.28 0.86 2.36
CA VAL A 67 4.64 -0.17 3.36
C VAL A 67 5.25 -1.37 2.64
N GLU A 68 6.30 -1.96 3.22
CA GLU A 68 6.92 -3.17 2.71
C GLU A 68 7.28 -4.16 3.84
N PRO A 69 7.47 -5.45 3.52
CA PRO A 69 7.96 -6.42 4.49
C PRO A 69 9.37 -6.08 4.95
N SER A 70 9.59 -6.05 6.27
CA SER A 70 10.95 -5.84 6.83
C SER A 70 11.96 -6.90 6.42
N GLU A 71 11.48 -8.10 6.07
CA GLU A 71 12.28 -9.22 5.62
C GLU A 71 12.65 -9.14 4.13
N SER A 72 12.05 -8.22 3.37
CA SER A 72 12.35 -7.97 1.95
C SER A 72 12.23 -6.48 1.59
N PRO A 73 13.01 -5.58 2.23
CA PRO A 73 12.78 -4.13 2.18
C PRO A 73 13.46 -3.48 0.97
N VAL A 74 13.10 -3.92 -0.23
CA VAL A 74 13.74 -3.52 -1.49
C VAL A 74 13.47 -2.05 -1.85
N LEU A 75 12.32 -1.48 -1.46
CA LEU A 75 12.02 -0.07 -1.69
C LEU A 75 12.84 0.84 -0.78
N SER A 76 13.20 0.37 0.41
CA SER A 76 14.15 1.04 1.32
C SER A 76 15.62 0.81 0.94
N GLY A 77 15.91 0.13 -0.18
CA GLY A 77 17.27 -0.17 -0.62
C GLY A 77 17.93 -1.37 0.06
N GLY A 78 17.17 -2.16 0.82
CA GLY A 78 17.64 -3.41 1.41
C GLY A 78 17.68 -4.58 0.42
N GLN A 79 18.07 -5.76 0.92
CA GLN A 79 18.13 -6.98 0.12
C GLN A 79 16.77 -7.67 0.08
N PRO A 80 16.42 -8.35 -1.02
CA PRO A 80 15.22 -9.17 -1.07
C PRO A 80 15.35 -10.37 -0.12
N GLY A 81 14.24 -10.78 0.46
CA GLY A 81 14.17 -11.94 1.35
C GLY A 81 12.79 -12.57 1.39
N SER A 82 12.69 -13.70 2.10
CA SER A 82 11.45 -14.46 2.23
C SER A 82 10.58 -13.91 3.36
N HIS A 83 9.31 -13.69 3.08
CA HIS A 83 8.29 -13.23 4.04
C HIS A 83 6.97 -14.00 3.84
N LYS A 84 6.02 -13.85 4.77
CA LYS A 84 4.68 -14.49 4.68
C LYS A 84 3.53 -13.49 4.65
N ILE A 85 3.81 -12.29 4.15
CA ILE A 85 2.80 -11.28 3.85
C ILE A 85 2.37 -11.43 2.39
N ASP A 86 1.20 -12.00 2.15
CA ASP A 86 0.74 -12.34 0.81
C ASP A 86 0.32 -11.11 -0.01
N GLY A 87 0.62 -11.14 -1.30
CA GLY A 87 0.20 -10.13 -2.28
C GLY A 87 1.07 -8.87 -2.37
N VAL A 88 2.17 -8.81 -1.59
CA VAL A 88 3.06 -7.65 -1.49
C VAL A 88 4.53 -8.08 -1.55
N GLY A 89 5.47 -7.14 -1.56
CA GLY A 89 6.91 -7.45 -1.40
C GLY A 89 7.49 -8.31 -2.53
N ALA A 90 7.45 -7.82 -3.77
CA ALA A 90 7.84 -8.60 -4.95
C ALA A 90 9.32 -9.08 -4.97
N GLY A 91 10.16 -8.65 -4.03
CA GLY A 91 11.59 -8.98 -4.01
C GLY A 91 12.44 -8.20 -5.00
N PHE A 92 11.88 -7.15 -5.61
CA PHE A 92 12.57 -6.17 -6.44
C PHE A 92 11.74 -4.88 -6.52
N VAL A 93 12.35 -3.78 -6.94
CA VAL A 93 11.64 -2.51 -7.17
C VAL A 93 10.75 -2.64 -8.40
N VAL A 94 9.43 -2.65 -8.21
CA VAL A 94 8.45 -2.88 -9.27
C VAL A 94 8.37 -1.70 -10.26
N PRO A 95 8.08 -1.93 -11.56
CA PRO A 95 8.15 -0.88 -12.60
C PRO A 95 7.23 0.32 -12.40
N LEU A 96 6.12 0.14 -11.67
CA LEU A 96 5.17 1.23 -11.39
C LEU A 96 5.52 2.03 -10.14
N TRP A 97 6.53 1.63 -9.36
CA TRP A 97 7.06 2.40 -8.25
C TRP A 97 7.75 3.67 -8.77
N GLN A 98 7.60 4.76 -8.02
CA GLN A 98 8.36 6.00 -8.18
C GLN A 98 8.61 6.56 -6.77
N GLU A 99 9.85 6.89 -6.47
CA GLU A 99 10.25 7.36 -5.13
C GLU A 99 9.43 8.57 -4.66
N SER A 100 9.05 9.46 -5.58
CA SER A 100 8.29 10.66 -5.28
C SER A 100 6.82 10.41 -4.88
N ILE A 101 6.30 9.19 -5.02
CA ILE A 101 4.89 8.88 -4.71
C ILE A 101 4.66 8.86 -3.20
N ALA A 102 5.64 8.42 -2.41
CA ALA A 102 5.53 8.29 -0.96
C ALA A 102 6.39 9.32 -0.25
N ASP A 103 5.88 9.86 0.86
CA ASP A 103 6.63 10.70 1.79
C ASP A 103 7.52 9.84 2.71
N GLN A 104 7.10 8.60 2.96
CA GLN A 104 7.77 7.65 3.83
C GLN A 104 7.57 6.21 3.34
N ILE A 105 8.56 5.37 3.59
CA ILE A 105 8.45 3.90 3.49
C ILE A 105 8.51 3.32 4.90
N GLU A 106 7.46 2.61 5.31
CA GLU A 106 7.39 1.87 6.56
C GLU A 106 7.73 0.41 6.33
N GLN A 107 8.49 -0.18 7.25
CA GLN A 107 8.78 -1.61 7.26
C GLN A 107 7.97 -2.30 8.34
N VAL A 108 7.26 -3.35 7.97
CA VAL A 108 6.46 -4.16 8.89
C VAL A 108 6.84 -5.62 8.73
N SER A 109 7.13 -6.29 9.83
CA SER A 109 7.45 -7.71 9.81
C SER A 109 6.22 -8.58 9.59
N THR A 110 6.43 -9.79 9.07
CA THR A 110 5.40 -10.83 8.97
C THR A 110 4.74 -11.07 10.33
N ALA A 111 5.53 -11.08 11.40
CA ALA A 111 5.04 -11.32 12.76
C ALA A 111 4.08 -10.21 13.23
N GLU A 112 4.45 -8.95 13.03
CA GLU A 112 3.59 -7.80 13.37
C GLU A 112 2.31 -7.78 12.54
N ALA A 113 2.43 -8.00 11.22
CA ALA A 113 1.32 -8.03 10.29
C ALA A 113 0.30 -9.13 10.64
N ALA A 114 0.78 -10.35 10.93
CA ALA A 114 -0.06 -11.47 11.33
C ALA A 114 -0.72 -11.25 12.70
N ALA A 115 0.03 -10.72 13.68
CA ALA A 115 -0.52 -10.38 14.98
C ALA A 115 -1.64 -9.33 14.87
N MET A 116 -1.44 -8.29 14.06
CA MET A 116 -2.46 -7.26 13.84
C MET A 116 -3.70 -7.82 13.11
N ALA A 117 -3.53 -8.66 12.10
CA ALA A 117 -4.67 -9.29 11.43
C ALA A 117 -5.54 -10.12 12.40
N ILE A 118 -4.91 -10.83 13.35
CA ILE A 118 -5.62 -11.56 14.41
C ILE A 118 -6.33 -10.61 15.37
N ARG A 119 -5.68 -9.50 15.75
CA ARG A 119 -6.28 -8.47 16.61
C ARG A 119 -7.50 -7.84 15.95
N LEU A 120 -7.43 -7.45 14.68
CA LEU A 120 -8.56 -6.93 13.92
C LEU A 120 -9.77 -7.87 13.96
N ALA A 121 -9.54 -9.18 13.79
CA ALA A 121 -10.62 -10.17 13.86
C ALA A 121 -11.23 -10.29 15.26
N ARG A 122 -10.41 -10.20 16.31
CA ARG A 122 -10.83 -10.39 17.71
C ARG A 122 -11.44 -9.14 18.35
N GLU A 123 -10.88 -7.98 18.06
CA GLU A 123 -11.16 -6.71 18.73
C GLU A 123 -12.21 -5.90 17.93
N GLU A 124 -12.13 -5.94 16.60
CA GLU A 124 -12.97 -5.11 15.71
C GLU A 124 -13.97 -5.92 14.88
N GLY A 125 -13.93 -7.26 14.96
CA GLY A 125 -14.75 -8.14 14.12
C GLY A 125 -14.37 -8.12 12.64
N LEU A 126 -13.17 -7.65 12.30
CA LEU A 126 -12.69 -7.51 10.92
C LEU A 126 -11.75 -8.67 10.55
N PHE A 127 -12.29 -9.69 9.87
CA PHE A 127 -11.49 -10.82 9.40
C PHE A 127 -10.78 -10.49 8.08
N ALA A 128 -9.51 -10.05 8.17
CA ALA A 128 -8.71 -9.59 7.04
C ALA A 128 -7.38 -10.37 6.89
N GLY A 129 -6.68 -10.14 5.77
CA GLY A 129 -5.39 -10.77 5.48
C GLY A 129 -4.18 -10.11 6.17
N THR A 130 -3.03 -10.76 6.10
CA THR A 130 -1.77 -10.28 6.71
C THR A 130 -1.34 -8.92 6.17
N SER A 131 -1.49 -8.66 4.87
CA SER A 131 -1.19 -7.35 4.29
C SER A 131 -2.07 -6.22 4.84
N THR A 132 -3.32 -6.52 5.23
CA THR A 132 -4.18 -5.56 5.94
C THR A 132 -3.64 -5.26 7.34
N GLY A 133 -3.19 -6.29 8.07
CA GLY A 133 -2.53 -6.10 9.36
C GLY A 133 -1.29 -5.21 9.24
N GLY A 134 -0.50 -5.40 8.17
CA GLY A 134 0.64 -4.54 7.86
C GLY A 134 0.26 -3.08 7.59
N ASN A 135 -0.78 -2.84 6.79
CA ASN A 135 -1.32 -1.49 6.57
C ASN A 135 -1.78 -0.83 7.87
N VAL A 136 -2.48 -1.56 8.74
CA VAL A 136 -3.01 -1.01 10.00
C VAL A 136 -1.89 -0.68 10.97
N ILE A 137 -0.86 -1.53 11.10
CA ILE A 137 0.33 -1.20 11.92
C ILE A 137 0.97 0.11 11.46
N ALA A 138 1.23 0.25 10.17
CA ALA A 138 1.82 1.47 9.62
C ALA A 138 0.88 2.69 9.75
N ALA A 139 -0.43 2.51 9.62
CA ALA A 139 -1.42 3.57 9.81
C ALA A 139 -1.47 4.05 11.27
N LEU A 140 -1.40 3.14 12.25
CA LEU A 140 -1.35 3.51 13.66
C LEU A 140 -0.07 4.32 13.98
N ARG A 141 1.08 3.89 13.46
CA ARG A 141 2.35 4.64 13.60
C ARG A 141 2.26 6.02 12.96
N LEU A 142 1.66 6.13 11.77
CA LEU A 142 1.45 7.41 11.11
C LEU A 142 0.51 8.32 11.93
N ALA A 143 -0.54 7.76 12.53
CA ALA A 143 -1.47 8.50 13.37
C ALA A 143 -0.78 9.08 14.61
N GLU A 144 0.08 8.30 15.27
CA GLU A 144 0.90 8.79 16.40
C GLU A 144 1.78 9.98 16.01
N GLN A 145 2.30 10.01 14.78
CA GLN A 145 3.10 11.12 14.27
C GLN A 145 2.26 12.34 13.85
N LEU A 146 1.03 12.15 13.37
CA LEU A 146 0.13 13.25 12.99
C LEU A 146 -0.36 14.02 14.22
N GLY A 147 -0.51 13.33 15.35
CA GLY A 147 -1.14 13.90 16.53
C GLY A 147 -2.67 13.97 16.40
N PRO A 148 -3.35 14.50 17.44
CA PRO A 148 -4.80 14.62 17.48
C PRO A 148 -5.36 15.74 16.60
#